data_AF-A0A1Q6U4B5-F1
#
_entry.id   AF-A0A1Q6U4B5-F1
#
_cell.length_a   1.000
_cell.length_b   1.000
_cell.length_c   1.000
_cell.angle_alpha   90.00
_cell.angle_beta   90.00
_cell.angle_gamma   90.00
#
_symmetry.space_group_name_H-M   'P 1'
#
loop_
_entity.id
_entity.type
_entity.pdbx_description
1 polymer ?
#
loop_
_entity_poly.entity_id
_entity_poly.type
_entity_poly.pdbx_seq_one_letter_code
_entity_poly.pdbx_strand_id
1 'polypeptide(L)'
;MKFKILLLLFATLCFMTKVCAMSEAQMESFYTKMRTCTPATVSYEAMGMTFNNAEQIIGKQNGRCVVKEEISPRQVMVCKMPMDVTLKYADENLRMIKTSRANGNSATSSKFVNSVMNNPDYCNIEYKR
;
A
#
# COMPACT_ATOMS: atom_id res chain seq x y z
N MET A 1 -20.90 -7.56 -25.13
CA MET A 1 -19.59 -7.70 -24.44
C MET A 1 -18.93 -6.33 -24.25
N LYS A 2 -19.26 -5.56 -23.20
CA LYS A 2 -18.61 -4.25 -22.90
C LYS A 2 -18.58 -3.92 -21.39
N PHE A 3 -18.50 -4.92 -20.52
CA PHE A 3 -18.61 -4.75 -19.05
C PHE A 3 -17.35 -5.13 -18.26
N LYS A 4 -16.18 -5.25 -18.91
CA LYS A 4 -14.92 -5.59 -18.22
C LYS A 4 -13.98 -4.39 -18.00
N ILE A 5 -14.19 -3.28 -18.72
CA ILE A 5 -13.32 -2.09 -18.62
C ILE A 5 -13.71 -1.20 -17.43
N LEU A 6 -14.98 -1.23 -17.01
CA LEU A 6 -15.48 -0.37 -15.93
C LEU A 6 -14.97 -0.78 -14.54
N LEU A 7 -14.69 -2.07 -14.31
CA LEU A 7 -14.17 -2.61 -13.05
C LEU A 7 -12.68 -2.29 -12.82
N LEU A 8 -11.90 -2.16 -13.89
CA LEU A 8 -10.47 -1.75 -13.83
C LEU A 8 -10.31 -0.26 -13.48
N LEU A 9 -11.31 0.57 -13.79
CA LEU A 9 -11.32 2.00 -13.46
C LEU A 9 -11.59 2.25 -11.97
N PHE A 10 -12.36 1.40 -11.29
CA PHE A 10 -12.62 1.55 -9.85
C PHE A 10 -11.40 1.17 -8.99
N ALA A 11 -10.64 0.15 -9.38
CA ALA A 11 -9.41 -0.22 -8.66
C ALA A 11 -8.31 0.85 -8.75
N THR A 12 -8.29 1.62 -9.84
CA THR A 12 -7.36 2.75 -10.02
C THR A 12 -7.84 4.04 -9.34
N LEU A 13 -9.15 4.16 -9.04
CA LEU A 13 -9.72 5.31 -8.34
C LEU A 13 -9.35 5.36 -6.85
N CYS A 14 -9.13 4.22 -6.18
CA CYS A 14 -8.64 4.23 -4.79
C CYS A 14 -7.28 4.93 -4.62
N PHE A 15 -6.47 4.99 -5.68
CA PHE A 15 -5.19 5.70 -5.69
C PHE A 15 -5.33 7.21 -6.01
N MET A 16 -6.47 7.65 -6.57
CA MET A 16 -6.68 9.01 -7.09
C MET A 16 -7.64 9.84 -6.24
N THR A 17 -8.75 9.25 -5.78
CA THR A 17 -9.73 9.92 -4.93
C THR A 17 -9.52 9.47 -3.50
N LYS A 18 -9.25 10.42 -2.60
CA LYS A 18 -9.17 10.23 -1.14
C LYS A 18 -10.49 9.65 -0.61
N VAL A 19 -10.63 8.34 -0.70
CA VAL A 19 -11.82 7.58 -0.30
C VAL A 19 -11.46 6.45 0.67
N CYS A 20 -10.16 6.29 0.97
CA CYS A 20 -9.69 5.53 2.11
C CYS A 20 -9.55 6.50 3.30
N ALA A 21 -10.33 6.28 4.37
CA ALA A 21 -10.29 7.04 5.61
C ALA A 21 -9.08 6.64 6.46
N MET A 22 -7.87 6.81 5.92
CA MET A 22 -6.64 6.79 6.71
C MET A 22 -6.13 8.22 6.84
N SER A 23 -5.86 8.66 8.06
CA SER A 23 -5.24 9.98 8.25
C SER A 23 -3.83 9.99 7.66
N GLU A 24 -3.41 11.12 7.09
CA GLU A 24 -2.04 11.28 6.57
C GLU A 24 -0.99 10.97 7.66
N ALA A 25 -1.28 11.30 8.92
CA ALA A 25 -0.41 11.01 10.06
C ALA A 25 -0.23 9.50 10.30
N GLN A 26 -1.28 8.69 10.13
CA GLN A 26 -1.20 7.24 10.24
C GLN A 26 -0.33 6.66 9.11
N MET A 27 -0.51 7.14 7.88
CA MET A 27 0.33 6.73 6.74
C MET A 27 1.80 7.11 6.96
N GLU A 28 2.09 8.35 7.38
CA GLU A 28 3.46 8.79 7.66
C GLU A 28 4.13 7.94 8.74
N SER A 29 3.41 7.64 9.83
CA SER A 29 3.90 6.77 10.90
C SER A 29 4.20 5.35 10.40
N PHE A 30 3.30 4.79 9.59
CA PHE A 30 3.46 3.45 9.02
C PHE A 30 4.70 3.38 8.12
N TYR A 31 4.82 4.26 7.12
CA TYR A 31 5.98 4.26 6.22
C TYR A 31 7.29 4.61 6.95
N THR A 32 7.26 5.44 7.99
CA THR A 32 8.45 5.68 8.83
C THR A 32 8.93 4.40 9.49
N LYS A 33 8.01 3.59 10.05
CA LYS A 33 8.35 2.27 10.63
C LYS A 33 8.81 1.27 9.57
N MET A 34 8.28 1.38 8.35
CA MET A 34 8.66 0.53 7.22
C MET A 34 10.14 0.69 6.83
N ARG A 35 10.72 1.90 6.96
CA ARG A 35 12.15 2.15 6.67
C ARG A 35 13.09 1.21 7.42
N THR A 36 12.72 0.85 8.65
CA THR A 36 13.48 -0.07 9.51
C THR A 36 12.85 -1.46 9.59
N CYS A 37 11.78 -1.70 8.82
CA CYS A 37 10.94 -2.89 8.90
C CYS A 37 10.45 -3.21 10.33
N THR A 38 10.10 -2.17 11.09
CA THR A 38 9.57 -2.31 12.45
C THR A 38 8.11 -2.75 12.38
N PRO A 39 7.70 -3.81 13.11
CA PRO A 39 6.32 -4.26 13.10
C PRO A 39 5.31 -3.15 13.41
N ALA A 40 4.25 -3.09 12.60
CA ALA A 40 3.20 -2.10 12.73
C ALA A 40 1.95 -2.57 12.00
N THR A 41 0.79 -2.13 12.46
CA THR A 41 -0.48 -2.34 11.76
C THR A 41 -1.17 -1.00 11.63
N VAL A 42 -1.73 -0.73 10.45
CA VAL A 42 -2.63 0.38 10.22
C VAL A 42 -3.89 -0.15 9.56
N SER A 43 -5.03 0.21 10.11
CA SER A 43 -6.35 -0.12 9.55
C SER A 43 -6.97 1.11 8.91
N TYR A 44 -7.72 0.90 7.84
CA TYR A 44 -8.41 1.95 7.11
C TYR A 44 -9.74 1.46 6.55
N GLU A 45 -10.72 2.35 6.61
CA GLU A 45 -12.02 2.15 5.97
C GLU A 45 -11.92 2.66 4.53
N ALA A 46 -12.26 1.84 3.55
CA ALA A 46 -12.41 2.30 2.17
C ALA A 46 -13.90 2.50 1.88
N MET A 47 -14.32 3.69 1.45
CA MET A 47 -15.76 3.91 1.24
C MET A 47 -16.30 2.95 0.18
N GLY A 48 -17.41 2.29 0.50
CA GLY A 48 -18.04 1.29 -0.35
C GLY A 48 -17.56 -0.15 -0.14
N MET A 49 -16.61 -0.39 0.78
CA MET A 49 -16.21 -1.73 1.20
C MET A 49 -16.80 -2.05 2.58
N THR A 50 -17.38 -3.25 2.74
CA THR A 50 -18.02 -3.71 3.99
C THR A 50 -17.03 -4.30 5.01
N PHE A 51 -15.73 -4.13 4.78
CA PHE A 51 -14.68 -4.72 5.60
C PHE A 51 -13.56 -3.71 5.86
N ASN A 52 -12.99 -3.80 7.07
CA ASN A 52 -11.82 -3.01 7.45
C ASN A 52 -10.61 -3.54 6.70
N ASN A 53 -9.95 -2.68 5.93
CA ASN A 53 -8.66 -3.02 5.33
C ASN A 53 -7.57 -2.81 6.38
N ALA A 54 -6.51 -3.60 6.29
CA ALA A 54 -5.36 -3.44 7.14
C ALA A 54 -4.08 -3.62 6.34
N GLU A 55 -3.13 -2.72 6.56
CA GLU A 55 -1.75 -2.87 6.12
C GLU A 55 -0.89 -3.18 7.35
N GLN A 56 0.00 -4.15 7.22
CA GLN A 56 0.77 -4.72 8.32
C GLN A 56 2.22 -4.91 7.91
N ILE A 57 3.14 -4.29 8.65
CA ILE A 57 4.54 -4.68 8.65
C ILE A 57 4.66 -5.86 9.60
N ILE A 58 4.91 -7.06 9.06
CA ILE A 58 5.13 -8.27 9.85
C ILE A 58 6.52 -8.23 10.51
N GLY A 59 7.48 -7.62 9.83
CA GLY A 59 8.86 -7.51 10.27
C GLY A 59 9.83 -8.20 9.31
N LYS A 60 11.10 -8.27 9.73
CA LYS A 60 12.18 -8.83 8.91
C LYS A 60 12.19 -10.35 8.94
N GLN A 61 12.14 -10.99 7.77
CA GLN A 61 12.25 -12.43 7.58
C GLN A 61 13.25 -12.73 6.47
N ASN A 62 14.26 -13.57 6.73
CA ASN A 62 15.27 -13.96 5.74
C ASN A 62 15.91 -12.77 4.99
N GLY A 63 16.25 -11.71 5.72
CA GLY A 63 16.85 -10.50 5.14
C GLY A 63 15.88 -9.57 4.40
N ARG A 64 14.59 -9.93 4.29
CA ARG A 64 13.56 -9.18 3.57
C ARG A 64 12.54 -8.63 4.57
N CYS A 65 12.02 -7.44 4.30
CA CYS A 65 10.87 -6.92 5.00
C CYS A 65 9.60 -7.54 4.46
N VAL A 66 8.75 -8.05 5.36
CA VAL A 66 7.46 -8.63 5.00
C VAL A 66 6.35 -7.67 5.38
N VAL A 67 5.58 -7.25 4.37
CA VAL A 67 4.39 -6.40 4.52
C VAL A 67 3.18 -7.13 3.94
N LYS A 68 2.04 -7.01 4.62
CA LYS A 68 0.77 -7.58 4.17
C LYS A 68 -0.28 -6.49 4.05
N GLU A 69 -1.05 -6.51 2.97
CA GLU A 69 -2.21 -5.66 2.77
C GLU A 69 -3.44 -6.53 2.55
N GLU A 70 -4.48 -6.31 3.34
CA GLU A 70 -5.78 -6.94 3.11
C GLU A 70 -6.51 -6.21 1.98
N ILE A 71 -6.61 -6.86 0.80
CA ILE A 71 -7.30 -6.31 -0.37
C ILE A 71 -8.79 -6.67 -0.33
N SER A 72 -9.12 -7.87 0.16
CA SER A 72 -10.48 -8.33 0.32
C SER A 72 -10.59 -9.37 1.44
N PRO A 73 -11.80 -9.75 1.88
CA PRO A 73 -11.97 -10.79 2.90
C PRO A 73 -11.32 -12.13 2.53
N ARG A 74 -11.02 -12.36 1.24
CA ARG A 74 -10.39 -13.58 0.73
C ARG A 74 -8.99 -13.38 0.18
N GLN A 75 -8.50 -12.15 0.04
CA GLN A 75 -7.24 -11.86 -0.63
C GLN A 75 -6.35 -10.97 0.22
N VAL A 76 -5.09 -11.36 0.31
CA VAL A 76 -4.03 -10.60 0.96
C VAL A 76 -2.89 -10.43 -0.03
N MET A 77 -2.42 -9.20 -0.23
CA MET A 77 -1.13 -9.00 -0.88
C MET A 77 -0.03 -9.19 0.15
N VAL A 78 0.97 -10.00 -0.20
CA VAL A 78 2.17 -10.20 0.61
C VAL A 78 3.36 -9.69 -0.17
N CYS A 79 3.97 -8.63 0.33
CA CYS A 79 5.20 -8.06 -0.20
C CYS A 79 6.40 -8.50 0.65
N LYS A 80 7.38 -9.16 0.04
CA LYS A 80 8.65 -9.58 0.63
C LYS A 80 9.79 -8.84 -0.06
N MET A 81 10.18 -7.69 0.45
CA MET A 81 11.15 -6.80 -0.20
C MET A 81 12.51 -6.87 0.47
N PRO A 82 13.63 -6.90 -0.28
CA PRO A 82 14.95 -6.59 0.26
C PRO A 82 14.95 -5.24 1.01
N MET A 83 15.85 -5.07 1.99
CA MET A 83 15.83 -3.87 2.85
C MET A 83 16.11 -2.57 2.09
N ASP A 84 16.98 -2.59 1.09
CA ASP A 84 17.27 -1.45 0.21
C ASP A 84 16.04 -1.03 -0.60
N VAL A 85 15.31 -2.01 -1.16
CA VAL A 85 14.04 -1.79 -1.87
C VAL A 85 12.99 -1.24 -0.90
N THR A 86 12.92 -1.80 0.30
CA THR A 86 11.97 -1.38 1.35
C THR A 86 12.20 0.07 1.78
N LEU A 87 13.45 0.45 2.03
CA LEU A 87 13.83 1.82 2.40
C LEU A 87 13.40 2.81 1.31
N LYS A 88 13.75 2.52 0.05
CA LYS A 88 13.38 3.39 -1.08
C LYS A 88 11.87 3.46 -1.28
N TYR A 89 11.16 2.35 -1.08
CA TYR A 89 9.70 2.30 -1.19
C TYR A 89 9.02 3.17 -0.13
N ALA A 90 9.49 3.08 1.12
CA ALA A 90 9.00 3.91 2.20
C ALA A 90 9.31 5.39 1.97
N ASP A 91 10.53 5.73 1.54
CA ASP A 91 10.94 7.11 1.27
C ASP A 91 10.13 7.75 0.12
N GLU A 92 9.83 6.99 -0.94
CA GLU A 92 8.96 7.46 -2.03
C GLU A 92 7.52 7.73 -1.57
N ASN A 93 6.94 6.85 -0.75
CA ASN A 93 5.60 7.05 -0.19
C ASN A 93 5.56 8.24 0.76
N LEU A 94 6.57 8.41 1.63
CA LEU A 94 6.70 9.58 2.49
C LEU A 94 6.84 10.88 1.68
N ARG A 95 7.62 10.86 0.60
CA ARG A 95 7.77 11.99 -0.33
C ARG A 95 6.43 12.34 -0.97
N MET A 96 5.66 11.35 -1.40
CA MET A 96 4.32 11.55 -1.94
C MET A 96 3.39 12.17 -0.91
N ILE A 97 3.33 11.66 0.32
CA ILE A 97 2.47 12.24 1.37
C ILE A 97 2.83 13.71 1.65
N LYS A 98 4.12 14.03 1.79
CA LYS A 98 4.59 15.42 1.97
C LYS A 98 4.21 16.33 0.80
N THR A 99 4.32 15.83 -0.43
CA THR A 99 3.95 16.58 -1.64
C THR A 99 2.44 16.84 -1.67
N SER A 100 1.64 15.84 -1.29
CA SER A 100 0.18 15.96 -1.20
C SER A 100 -0.24 17.04 -0.19
N ARG A 101 0.38 17.02 0.99
CA ARG A 101 0.16 18.02 2.04
C ARG A 101 0.51 19.44 1.57
N ALA A 102 1.66 19.60 0.90
CA ALA A 102 2.11 20.91 0.43
C ALA A 102 1.22 21.50 -0.67
N ASN A 103 0.69 20.66 -1.56
CA ASN A 103 -0.01 21.09 -2.77
C ASN A 103 -1.54 21.02 -2.67
N GLY A 104 -2.09 20.56 -1.54
CA GLY A 104 -3.54 20.39 -1.34
C GLY A 104 -4.21 19.35 -2.25
N ASN A 105 -3.42 18.59 -3.03
CA ASN A 105 -3.88 17.62 -4.03
C ASN A 105 -3.28 16.25 -3.76
N SER A 106 -3.98 15.17 -4.12
CA SER A 106 -3.41 13.80 -4.07
C SER A 106 -2.08 13.75 -4.83
N ALA A 107 -1.03 13.24 -4.18
CA ALA A 107 0.27 13.13 -4.81
C ALA A 107 0.23 12.15 -5.99
N THR A 108 0.76 12.57 -7.14
CA THR A 108 0.89 11.73 -8.34
C THR A 108 1.71 10.48 -8.03
N SER A 109 1.26 9.34 -8.56
CA SER A 109 1.86 8.02 -8.34
C SER A 109 3.37 7.98 -8.62
N SER A 110 4.12 7.26 -7.78
CA SER A 110 5.56 7.04 -8.00
C SER A 110 5.78 5.84 -8.92
N LYS A 111 6.53 6.04 -10.02
CA LYS A 111 6.93 4.95 -10.93
C LYS A 111 7.65 3.82 -10.20
N PHE A 112 8.45 4.16 -9.18
CA PHE A 112 9.16 3.17 -8.38
C PHE A 112 8.20 2.35 -7.52
N VAL A 113 7.28 2.99 -6.80
CA VAL A 113 6.25 2.31 -6.00
C VAL A 113 5.44 1.36 -6.88
N ASN A 114 4.99 1.83 -8.04
CA ASN A 114 4.27 0.99 -9.01
C ASN A 114 5.13 -0.19 -9.50
N SER A 115 6.42 0.02 -9.75
CA SER A 115 7.30 -1.07 -10.20
C SER A 115 7.49 -2.15 -9.12
N VAL A 116 7.51 -1.77 -7.84
CA VAL A 116 7.64 -2.72 -6.73
C VAL A 116 6.36 -3.52 -6.55
N MET A 117 5.21 -2.84 -6.51
CA MET A 117 3.90 -3.49 -6.35
C MET A 117 3.58 -4.49 -7.49
N ASN A 118 3.99 -4.16 -8.72
CA ASN A 118 3.73 -5.01 -9.89
C ASN A 118 4.83 -6.06 -10.14
N ASN A 119 5.88 -6.12 -9.31
CA ASN A 119 6.93 -7.11 -9.46
C ASN A 119 6.60 -8.37 -8.64
N PRO A 120 6.37 -9.54 -9.27
CA PRO A 120 6.05 -10.78 -8.57
C PRO A 120 7.21 -11.30 -7.70
N ASP A 121 8.45 -10.86 -7.93
CA ASP A 121 9.58 -11.17 -7.05
C ASP A 121 9.46 -10.47 -5.68
N TYR A 122 8.67 -9.41 -5.60
CA TYR A 122 8.44 -8.63 -4.39
C TYR A 122 7.04 -8.85 -3.83
N CYS A 123 5.98 -8.67 -4.61
CA CYS A 123 4.60 -8.68 -4.13
C CYS A 123 3.76 -9.75 -4.83
N ASN A 124 3.04 -10.56 -4.05
CA ASN A 124 2.15 -11.61 -4.56
C ASN A 124 0.79 -11.56 -3.87
N ILE A 125 -0.26 -11.96 -4.58
CA ILE A 125 -1.60 -12.11 -4.01
C ILE A 125 -1.75 -13.54 -3.50
N GLU A 126 -2.04 -13.68 -2.21
CA GLU A 126 -2.37 -14.93 -1.55
C GLU A 126 -3.87 -14.98 -1.23
N TYR A 127 -4.46 -16.17 -1.31
CA TYR A 127 -5.87 -16.39 -0.98
C TYR A 127 -5.99 -16.96 0.43
N LYS A 128 -6.79 -16.31 1.27
CA LYS A 128 -7.15 -16.81 2.61
C LYS A 128 -7.97 -18.09 2.43
N ARG A 129 -7.56 -19.17 3.13
CA ARG A 129 -8.27 -20.46 3.12
C ARG A 129 -9.57 -20.39 3.91
#